data_AF-A0A928NSA7-F1
#
_entry.id   AF-A0A928NSA7-F1
#
_cell.length_a   1.000
_cell.length_b   1.000
_cell.length_c   1.000
_cell.angle_alpha   90.00
_cell.angle_beta   90.00
_cell.angle_gamma   90.00
#
_symmetry.space_group_name_H-M   'P 1'
#
loop_
_entity.id
_entity.type
_entity.pdbx_description
1 polymer ?
#
loop_
_entity_poly.entity_id
_entity_poly.type
_entity_poly.pdbx_seq_one_letter_code
_entity_poly.pdbx_strand_id
1 'polypeptide(L)'
;MNNEKTRIIQELVPGKQITIAHIIANPDEILYQKLGLDPAKEHHGAIGIVTISPSETAIIAGDIAIKTSGAELGFVDRFSGTLIVTGTVSQVEEALEGVCSYCKNKLLFTVCEITKT
;
A
#
# COMPACT_ATOMS: atom_id res chain seq x y z
N MET A 1 35.44 -1.03 34.89
CA MET A 1 35.04 -2.21 34.10
C MET A 1 34.65 -1.71 32.71
N ASN A 2 35.44 -2.01 31.68
CA ASN A 2 35.10 -1.61 30.32
C ASN A 2 33.82 -2.36 29.90
N ASN A 3 32.72 -1.64 29.74
CA ASN A 3 31.52 -2.13 29.05
C ASN A 3 31.83 -2.14 27.54
N GLU A 4 32.61 -3.12 27.09
CA GLU A 4 32.85 -3.29 25.65
C GLU A 4 31.54 -3.77 25.00
N LYS A 5 31.02 -2.98 24.05
CA LYS A 5 29.82 -3.35 23.30
C LYS A 5 30.11 -4.59 22.45
N THR A 6 29.31 -5.63 22.63
CA THR A 6 29.32 -6.82 21.77
C THR A 6 29.07 -6.41 20.32
N ARG A 7 29.97 -6.78 19.42
CA ARG A 7 29.80 -6.57 17.97
C ARG A 7 29.26 -7.84 17.35
N ILE A 8 28.19 -7.69 16.57
CA ILE A 8 27.54 -8.78 15.83
C ILE A 8 27.43 -8.35 14.38
N ILE A 9 27.72 -9.27 13.45
CA ILE A 9 27.46 -9.08 12.03
C ILE A 9 26.03 -9.55 11.77
N GLN A 10 25.21 -8.70 11.17
CA GLN A 10 23.84 -9.04 10.79
C GLN A 10 23.66 -8.77 9.30
N GLU A 11 23.29 -9.80 8.57
CA GLU A 11 22.86 -9.68 7.18
C GLU A 11 21.36 -9.39 7.14
N LEU A 12 21.01 -8.25 6.54
CA LEU A 12 19.63 -7.80 6.44
C LEU A 12 19.07 -8.17 5.08
N VAL A 13 17.92 -8.83 5.10
CA VAL A 13 17.11 -9.13 3.90
C VAL A 13 15.70 -8.61 4.12
N PRO A 14 15.02 -8.11 3.08
CA PRO A 14 13.66 -7.63 3.23
C PRO A 14 12.72 -8.79 3.55
N GLY A 15 11.86 -8.58 4.55
CA GLY A 15 10.72 -9.45 4.78
C GLY A 15 9.67 -9.32 3.67
N LYS A 16 8.78 -10.30 3.56
CA LYS A 16 7.61 -10.29 2.68
C LYS A 16 6.36 -9.97 3.50
N GLN A 17 5.97 -8.70 3.54
CA GLN A 17 4.87 -8.25 4.39
C GLN A 17 4.12 -7.05 3.82
N ILE A 18 2.79 -7.07 3.95
CA ILE A 18 1.94 -5.87 3.88
C ILE A 18 1.70 -5.40 5.31
N THR A 19 2.23 -4.23 5.65
CA THR A 19 2.13 -3.63 6.99
C THR A 19 0.94 -2.71 7.14
N ILE A 20 0.49 -2.10 6.04
CA ILE A 20 -0.67 -1.20 6.00
C ILE A 20 -1.51 -1.59 4.79
N ALA A 21 -2.82 -1.71 5.00
CA ALA A 21 -3.85 -1.73 3.98
C ALA A 21 -5.03 -0.91 4.54
N HIS A 22 -5.11 0.35 4.14
CA HIS A 22 -6.02 1.32 4.75
C HIS A 22 -6.86 2.04 3.72
N ILE A 23 -8.13 2.30 4.04
CA ILE A 23 -9.08 3.01 3.20
C ILE A 23 -9.50 4.29 3.93
N ILE A 24 -9.30 5.44 3.28
CA ILE A 24 -9.86 6.71 3.69
C ILE A 24 -11.07 6.96 2.80
N ALA A 25 -12.28 6.80 3.33
CA ALA A 25 -13.51 6.78 2.53
C ALA A 25 -13.89 8.15 1.98
N ASN A 26 -13.62 9.22 2.73
CA ASN A 26 -13.91 10.59 2.36
C ASN A 26 -12.78 11.53 2.85
N PRO A 27 -11.62 11.51 2.19
CA PRO A 27 -10.48 12.34 2.56
C PRO A 27 -10.76 13.82 2.27
N ASP A 28 -10.20 14.69 3.10
CA ASP A 28 -10.24 16.13 2.85
C ASP A 28 -9.47 16.50 1.58
N GLU A 29 -9.94 17.51 0.85
CA GLU A 29 -9.33 17.97 -0.41
C GLU A 29 -7.84 18.35 -0.25
N ILE A 30 -7.49 18.91 0.90
CA ILE A 30 -6.10 19.27 1.22
C ILE A 30 -5.17 18.04 1.23
N LEU A 31 -5.69 16.86 1.59
CA LEU A 31 -4.91 15.63 1.60
C LEU A 31 -4.64 15.17 0.16
N TYR A 32 -5.67 15.18 -0.70
CA TYR A 32 -5.54 14.88 -2.13
C TYR A 32 -4.44 15.73 -2.78
N GLN A 33 -4.49 17.05 -2.58
CA GLN A 33 -3.51 17.97 -3.15
C GLN A 33 -2.08 17.72 -2.65
N LYS A 34 -1.91 17.45 -1.34
CA LYS A 34 -0.60 17.17 -0.75
C LYS A 34 0.01 15.84 -1.19
N LEU A 35 -0.83 14.87 -1.53
CA LEU A 35 -0.41 13.59 -2.09
C LEU A 35 -0.10 13.68 -3.59
N GLY A 36 -0.30 14.85 -4.22
CA GLY A 36 -0.08 15.05 -5.65
C GLY A 36 -1.15 14.37 -6.52
N LEU A 37 -2.29 14.02 -5.93
CA LEU A 37 -3.43 13.44 -6.62
C LEU A 37 -4.28 14.57 -7.23
N ASP A 38 -4.77 14.40 -8.46
CA ASP A 38 -5.52 15.42 -9.19
C ASP A 38 -7.02 15.34 -8.85
N PRO A 39 -7.58 16.27 -8.03
CA PRO A 39 -8.97 16.21 -7.59
C PRO A 39 -9.95 16.35 -8.76
N ALA A 40 -9.53 16.98 -9.86
CA ALA A 40 -10.37 17.23 -11.02
C ALA A 40 -10.48 16.01 -11.95
N LYS A 41 -9.56 15.03 -11.84
CA LYS A 41 -9.59 13.79 -12.62
C LYS A 41 -10.08 12.60 -11.82
N GLU A 42 -9.73 12.53 -10.53
CA GLU A 42 -9.96 11.34 -9.71
C GLU A 42 -11.26 11.39 -8.87
N HIS A 43 -12.21 12.23 -9.27
CA HIS A 43 -13.59 12.30 -8.73
C HIS A 43 -13.70 12.05 -7.22
N HIS A 44 -13.30 13.00 -6.36
CA HIS A 44 -13.53 13.03 -4.88
C HIS A 44 -13.85 11.66 -4.25
N GLY A 45 -12.91 10.72 -4.39
CA GLY A 45 -13.12 9.32 -4.05
C GLY A 45 -12.54 8.97 -2.69
N ALA A 46 -12.65 7.69 -2.37
CA ALA A 46 -11.83 7.09 -1.34
C ALA A 46 -10.36 7.00 -1.80
N ILE A 47 -9.45 6.99 -0.83
CA ILE A 47 -8.03 6.71 -1.04
C ILE A 47 -7.70 5.37 -0.36
N GLY A 48 -7.13 4.45 -1.12
CA GLY A 48 -6.52 3.23 -0.61
C GLY A 48 -5.01 3.41 -0.46
N ILE A 49 -4.47 3.06 0.70
CA ILE A 49 -3.04 3.14 1.01
C ILE A 49 -2.54 1.75 1.37
N VAL A 50 -1.50 1.30 0.68
CA VAL A 50 -0.80 0.05 0.97
C VAL A 50 0.67 0.33 1.23
N THR A 51 1.20 -0.24 2.31
CA THR A 51 2.65 -0.30 2.56
C THR A 51 3.11 -1.75 2.49
N ILE A 52 4.07 -2.02 1.61
CA ILE A 52 4.54 -3.36 1.30
C ILE A 52 6.06 -3.46 1.32
N SER A 53 6.57 -4.58 1.83
CA SER A 53 7.98 -4.97 1.77
C SER A 53 8.09 -6.35 1.13
N PRO A 54 9.03 -6.59 0.19
CA PRO A 54 9.97 -5.63 -0.37
C PRO A 54 9.27 -4.59 -1.27
N SER A 55 9.88 -3.41 -1.41
CA SER A 55 9.26 -2.23 -2.02
C SER A 55 8.94 -2.40 -3.50
N GLU A 56 9.70 -3.22 -4.23
CA GLU A 56 9.44 -3.56 -5.63
C GLU A 56 8.08 -4.25 -5.82
N THR A 57 7.54 -4.87 -4.77
CA THR A 57 6.22 -5.50 -4.80
C THR A 57 5.09 -4.48 -4.98
N ALA A 58 5.34 -3.18 -4.71
CA ALA A 58 4.36 -2.12 -5.00
C ALA A 58 3.95 -2.08 -6.48
N ILE A 59 4.85 -2.45 -7.39
CA ILE A 59 4.56 -2.54 -8.84
C ILE A 59 3.56 -3.65 -9.12
N ILE A 60 3.75 -4.82 -8.50
CA ILE A 60 2.85 -5.98 -8.65
C ILE A 60 1.50 -5.68 -8.01
N ALA A 61 1.50 -5.07 -6.81
CA ALA A 61 0.30 -4.67 -6.12
C ALA A 61 -0.52 -3.65 -6.93
N GLY A 62 0.14 -2.67 -7.56
CA GLY A 62 -0.51 -1.70 -8.43
C GLY A 62 -1.20 -2.36 -9.63
N ASP A 63 -0.52 -3.29 -10.31
CA ASP A 63 -1.10 -4.05 -11.44
C ASP A 63 -2.32 -4.88 -11.03
N ILE A 64 -2.28 -5.50 -9.85
CA ILE A 64 -3.42 -6.27 -9.32
C ILE A 64 -4.58 -5.34 -9.01
N ALA A 65 -4.34 -4.25 -8.28
CA ALA A 65 -5.37 -3.33 -7.80
C ALA A 65 -6.25 -2.77 -8.93
N ILE A 66 -5.65 -2.38 -10.05
CA ILE A 66 -6.35 -1.85 -11.23
C ILE A 66 -7.06 -2.93 -12.06
N LYS A 67 -6.70 -4.20 -11.90
CA LYS A 67 -7.31 -5.34 -12.60
C LYS A 67 -8.41 -6.00 -11.80
N THR A 68 -8.38 -5.90 -10.47
CA THR A 68 -9.38 -6.47 -9.58
C THR A 68 -10.57 -5.55 -9.35
N SER A 69 -10.46 -4.27 -9.70
CA SER A 69 -11.49 -3.26 -9.46
C SER A 69 -11.48 -2.20 -10.56
N GLY A 70 -12.44 -1.27 -10.52
CA GLY A 70 -12.40 -0.04 -11.32
C GLY A 70 -11.64 1.12 -10.65
N ALA A 71 -10.79 0.85 -9.66
CA ALA A 71 -9.96 1.86 -9.00
C ALA A 71 -8.86 2.37 -9.93
N GLU A 72 -8.49 3.62 -9.76
CA GLU A 72 -7.41 4.28 -10.48
C GLU A 72 -6.11 4.24 -9.68
N LEU A 73 -4.99 4.28 -10.40
CA LEU A 73 -3.67 4.26 -9.80
C LEU A 73 -3.22 5.70 -9.53
N GLY A 74 -3.25 6.10 -8.26
CA GLY A 74 -2.77 7.43 -7.86
C GLY A 74 -1.24 7.50 -7.80
N PHE A 75 -0.60 6.55 -7.13
CA PHE A 75 0.86 6.56 -6.97
C PHE A 75 1.45 5.17 -6.70
N VAL A 76 2.63 4.90 -7.28
CA VAL A 76 3.42 3.69 -7.01
C VAL A 76 4.85 4.08 -6.68
N ASP A 77 5.26 3.83 -5.44
CA ASP A 77 6.62 4.04 -4.97
C ASP A 77 7.35 2.71 -4.77
N ARG A 78 8.15 2.34 -5.77
CA ARG A 78 9.01 1.15 -5.72
C ARG A 78 10.28 1.31 -4.88
N PHE A 79 10.50 2.47 -4.26
CA PHE A 79 11.62 2.69 -3.34
C PHE A 79 11.18 2.46 -1.90
N SER A 80 10.06 3.08 -1.50
CA SER A 80 9.50 2.91 -0.14
C SER A 80 8.54 1.74 0.00
N GLY A 81 7.94 1.26 -1.10
CA GLY A 81 6.90 0.23 -1.07
C GLY A 81 5.51 0.81 -0.79
N THR A 82 5.27 2.07 -1.14
CA THR A 82 3.97 2.71 -0.98
C THR A 82 3.16 2.57 -2.27
N LEU A 83 1.90 2.14 -2.15
CA LEU A 83 0.92 2.16 -3.22
C LEU A 83 -0.28 2.99 -2.76
N ILE A 84 -0.71 3.91 -3.63
CA ILE A 84 -1.93 4.70 -3.46
C ILE A 84 -2.85 4.42 -4.64
N VAL A 85 -4.10 4.05 -4.34
CA VAL A 85 -5.18 3.88 -5.31
C VAL A 85 -6.37 4.75 -4.94
N THR A 86 -7.16 5.15 -5.92
CA THR A 86 -8.30 6.04 -5.74
C THR A 86 -9.52 5.53 -6.48
N GLY A 87 -10.71 5.96 -6.06
CA GLY A 87 -11.97 5.54 -6.68
C GLY A 87 -13.12 5.59 -5.67
N THR A 88 -14.25 4.97 -5.98
CA THR A 88 -15.30 4.80 -4.98
C THR A 88 -14.84 3.91 -3.82
N VAL A 89 -15.46 4.04 -2.64
CA VAL A 89 -15.13 3.21 -1.46
C VAL A 89 -15.13 1.73 -1.81
N SER A 90 -16.13 1.26 -2.55
CA SER A 90 -16.24 -0.15 -2.97
C SER A 90 -15.11 -0.58 -3.91
N GLN A 91 -14.74 0.26 -4.88
CA GLN A 91 -13.64 -0.05 -5.80
C GLN A 91 -12.30 -0.13 -5.06
N VAL A 92 -12.05 0.82 -4.15
CA VAL A 92 -10.82 0.81 -3.33
C VAL A 92 -10.77 -0.40 -2.40
N GLU A 93 -11.91 -0.80 -1.83
CA GLU A 93 -12.03 -1.99 -1.00
C GLU A 93 -11.72 -3.28 -1.79
N GLU A 94 -12.33 -3.46 -2.97
CA GLU A 94 -12.02 -4.57 -3.88
C GLU A 94 -10.55 -4.58 -4.31
N ALA A 95 -9.97 -3.41 -4.57
CA ALA A 95 -8.55 -3.27 -4.92
C ALA A 95 -7.65 -3.81 -3.79
N LEU A 96 -7.87 -3.34 -2.55
CA LEU A 96 -7.07 -3.74 -1.39
C LEU A 96 -7.29 -5.21 -1.04
N GLU A 97 -8.51 -5.73 -1.14
CA GLU A 97 -8.81 -7.15 -0.95
C GLU A 97 -8.08 -8.03 -1.97
N GLY A 98 -8.11 -7.62 -3.25
CA GLY A 98 -7.40 -8.30 -4.33
C GLY A 98 -5.89 -8.37 -4.09
N VAL A 99 -5.29 -7.23 -3.75
CA VAL A 99 -3.85 -7.13 -3.42
C VAL A 99 -3.50 -7.99 -2.21
N CYS A 100 -4.24 -7.85 -1.10
CA CYS A 100 -3.98 -8.58 0.14
C CYS A 100 -4.13 -10.09 -0.05
N SER A 101 -5.20 -10.52 -0.74
CA SER A 101 -5.46 -11.93 -1.03
C SER A 101 -4.37 -12.53 -1.91
N TYR A 102 -3.96 -11.84 -2.97
CA TYR A 102 -2.89 -12.34 -3.85
C TYR A 102 -1.56 -12.43 -3.11
N CYS A 103 -1.16 -11.39 -2.37
CA CYS A 103 0.09 -11.38 -1.63
C CYS A 103 0.12 -12.48 -0.57
N LYS A 104 -0.98 -12.67 0.18
CA LYS A 104 -1.10 -13.72 1.19
C LYS A 104 -1.08 -15.13 0.58
N ASN A 105 -1.92 -15.37 -0.43
CA ASN A 105 -2.22 -16.73 -0.90
C ASN A 105 -1.28 -17.21 -2.02
N LYS A 106 -0.72 -16.30 -2.82
CA LYS A 106 0.16 -16.63 -3.96
C LYS A 106 1.62 -16.35 -3.67
N LEU A 107 1.92 -15.18 -3.10
CA LEU A 107 3.30 -14.76 -2.82
C LEU A 107 3.77 -15.11 -1.40
N LEU A 108 2.87 -15.62 -0.55
CA LEU A 108 3.15 -16.04 0.82
C LEU A 108 3.70 -14.90 1.69
N PHE A 109 3.05 -13.74 1.62
CA PHE A 109 3.32 -12.59 2.48
C PHE A 109 2.57 -12.70 3.80
N THR A 110 3.15 -12.14 4.85
CA THR A 110 2.38 -11.75 6.05
C THR A 110 1.55 -10.52 5.68
N VAL A 111 0.26 -10.50 6.01
CA VAL A 111 -0.65 -9.42 5.59
C VAL A 111 -1.50 -8.97 6.78
N CYS A 112 -1.58 -7.65 7.00
CA CYS A 112 -2.43 -7.05 8.02
C CYS A 112 -3.92 -7.10 7.61
N GLU A 113 -4.80 -6.77 8.56
CA GLU A 113 -6.21 -6.55 8.24
C GLU A 113 -6.39 -5.25 7.44
N ILE A 114 -7.41 -5.21 6.60
CA ILE A 114 -7.84 -3.97 5.94
C ILE A 114 -8.55 -3.11 6.97
N THR A 115 -8.15 -1.85 7.07
CA THR A 115 -8.70 -0.88 8.02
C THR A 115 -9.34 0.29 7.26
N LYS A 116 -10.28 1.00 7.89
CA LYS A 116 -11.09 2.04 7.22
C LYS A 116 -11.35 3.23 8.15
N THR A 117 -11.36 4.44 7.58
CA THR A 117 -11.80 5.69 8.21
C THR A 117 -12.73 6.46 7.29
#